data_AF-A0A3N1QSM7-F1
#
_entry.id   AF-A0A3N1QSM7-F1
#
_cell.length_a   1.000
_cell.length_b   1.000
_cell.length_c   1.000
_cell.angle_alpha   90.00
_cell.angle_beta   90.00
_cell.angle_gamma   90.00
#
_symmetry.space_group_name_H-M   'P 1'
#
loop_
_entity.id
_entity.type
_entity.pdbx_description
1 polymer ?
#
loop_
_entity_poly.entity_id
_entity_poly.type
_entity_poly.pdbx_seq_one_letter_code
_entity_poly.pdbx_strand_id
1 'polypeptide(L)'
;MKISRTARLFVLVASAAIAAAGLTSCSSPSTPSAGDSSAPASTPTPTADAKTYTSDDLTALMTAVKPKVGSSAKLYDNAALKAANTSAAGSSPLSTLLDQSGVTIAPESCKTKLKAGLGITAPADSVGAALVDGTSTVSVATVAGKALPSAITSGDTESKVDDLISACGKITLTVQGQSITIALKKGTASTDADRTIDLEETITLPSSAGAAAGDATFSAITAVQGNLLISSTGITKSTISSFPKPAADALTPADAVDAVVAEAAK
;
A
#
# COMPACT_ATOMS: atom_id res chain seq x y z
N MET A 1 11.63 17.31 -24.14
CA MET A 1 11.63 17.48 -22.67
C MET A 1 10.98 16.24 -22.05
N LYS A 2 11.76 15.39 -21.37
CA LYS A 2 11.37 14.02 -20.93
C LYS A 2 10.64 14.02 -19.57
N ILE A 3 9.53 14.73 -19.45
CA ILE A 3 8.65 14.64 -18.25
C ILE A 3 7.92 13.28 -18.20
N SER A 4 7.80 12.61 -19.36
CA SER A 4 7.11 11.32 -19.53
C SER A 4 7.70 10.15 -18.71
N ARG A 5 8.99 10.18 -18.34
CA ARG A 5 9.60 9.10 -17.53
C ARG A 5 9.49 9.37 -16.03
N THR A 6 9.53 10.64 -15.60
CA THR A 6 9.47 11.02 -14.19
C THR A 6 8.04 11.00 -13.66
N ALA A 7 7.04 11.37 -14.47
CA ALA A 7 5.62 11.32 -14.07
C ALA A 7 5.12 9.89 -13.75
N ARG A 8 5.72 8.86 -14.36
CA ARG A 8 5.39 7.45 -14.09
C ARG A 8 5.95 6.95 -12.74
N LEU A 9 6.89 7.66 -12.14
CA LEU A 9 7.48 7.30 -10.83
C LEU A 9 6.72 7.86 -9.63
N PHE A 10 5.85 8.86 -9.81
CA PHE A 10 5.15 9.53 -8.71
C PHE A 10 3.90 8.80 -8.19
N VAL A 11 3.52 7.67 -8.78
CA VAL A 11 2.25 6.96 -8.50
C VAL A 11 2.33 6.02 -7.26
N LEU A 12 3.46 5.96 -6.56
CA LEU A 12 3.75 4.89 -5.59
C LEU A 12 4.06 5.37 -4.16
N VAL A 13 3.50 6.51 -3.73
CA VAL A 13 3.74 7.01 -2.36
C VAL A 13 2.87 6.29 -1.33
N ALA A 14 1.65 5.87 -1.67
CA ALA A 14 0.71 5.29 -0.71
C ALA A 14 0.64 3.74 -0.71
N SER A 15 0.76 3.07 -1.87
CA SER A 15 0.51 1.62 -2.01
C SER A 15 1.50 0.75 -1.25
N ALA A 16 2.77 1.16 -1.20
CA ALA A 16 3.83 0.40 -0.57
C ALA A 16 3.86 0.59 0.96
N ALA A 17 3.20 1.62 1.49
CA ALA A 17 3.30 1.93 2.91
C ALA A 17 2.46 0.98 3.77
N ILE A 18 1.24 0.68 3.35
CA ILE A 18 0.26 0.04 4.22
C ILE A 18 0.30 -1.50 4.10
N ALA A 19 0.51 -2.03 2.89
CA ALA A 19 0.67 -3.47 2.66
C ALA A 19 1.92 -4.04 3.36
N ALA A 20 2.95 -3.21 3.49
CA ALA A 20 4.17 -3.60 4.15
C ALA A 20 4.10 -3.30 5.66
N ALA A 21 3.55 -2.14 6.11
CA ALA A 21 3.47 -1.76 7.53
C ALA A 21 2.74 -2.74 8.43
N GLY A 22 1.79 -3.47 7.87
CA GLY A 22 1.10 -4.48 8.63
C GLY A 22 2.03 -5.63 9.05
N LEU A 23 2.81 -6.17 8.12
CA LEU A 23 3.49 -7.43 8.38
C LEU A 23 4.76 -7.27 9.24
N THR A 24 5.25 -6.05 9.48
CA THR A 24 6.62 -5.82 10.04
C THR A 24 6.68 -5.22 11.42
N SER A 25 5.60 -5.20 12.21
CA SER A 25 5.67 -4.69 13.59
C SER A 25 6.56 -5.51 14.54
N CYS A 26 7.36 -6.46 14.03
CA CYS A 26 8.28 -7.28 14.80
C CYS A 26 9.74 -6.91 14.50
N SER A 27 10.16 -5.74 14.98
CA SER A 27 11.57 -5.43 15.26
C SER A 27 11.62 -4.35 16.35
N SER A 28 11.15 -4.70 17.55
CA SER A 28 11.60 -3.99 18.75
C SER A 28 12.94 -4.60 19.18
N PRO A 29 13.98 -3.79 19.48
CA PRO A 29 15.21 -4.30 20.06
C PRO A 29 14.93 -4.84 21.46
N SER A 30 15.08 -6.14 21.67
CA SER A 30 15.02 -6.76 22.98
C SER A 30 16.20 -6.29 23.83
N THR A 31 15.96 -5.36 24.75
CA THR A 31 16.85 -5.12 25.90
C THR A 31 16.67 -6.27 26.90
N PRO A 32 17.75 -6.91 27.38
CA PRO A 32 17.64 -7.90 28.44
C PRO A 32 17.62 -7.21 29.80
N SER A 33 16.57 -7.39 30.60
CA SER A 33 16.68 -7.26 32.05
C SER A 33 15.56 -7.99 32.78
N ALA A 34 16.02 -8.93 33.61
CA ALA A 34 15.56 -9.39 34.92
C ALA A 34 14.06 -9.59 35.18
N GLY A 35 13.77 -10.76 35.74
CA GLY A 35 12.42 -11.30 35.93
C GLY A 35 11.57 -10.58 36.96
N ASP A 36 10.26 -10.87 36.88
CA ASP A 36 9.44 -11.04 38.08
C ASP A 36 8.17 -11.87 37.79
N SER A 37 7.58 -12.34 38.87
CA SER A 37 6.63 -13.44 39.05
C SER A 37 5.33 -13.48 38.23
N SER A 38 4.80 -14.71 38.15
CA SER A 38 3.60 -15.21 37.47
C SER A 38 2.27 -14.52 37.80
N ALA A 39 1.41 -14.41 36.79
CA ALA A 39 -0.06 -14.42 36.90
C ALA A 39 -0.62 -15.41 35.86
N PRO A 40 -1.70 -16.17 36.15
CA PRO A 40 -2.23 -17.16 35.24
C PRO A 40 -2.90 -16.46 34.04
N ALA A 41 -2.37 -16.70 32.84
CA ALA A 41 -2.93 -16.19 31.60
C ALA A 41 -4.25 -16.91 31.29
N SER A 42 -5.33 -16.14 31.21
CA SER A 42 -6.65 -16.58 30.73
C SER A 42 -6.50 -17.28 29.38
N THR A 43 -6.93 -18.53 29.30
CA THR A 43 -6.92 -19.30 28.06
C THR A 43 -7.95 -18.72 27.09
N PRO A 44 -7.56 -18.22 25.90
CA PRO A 44 -8.53 -17.72 24.94
C PRO A 44 -9.36 -18.89 24.39
N THR A 45 -10.69 -18.70 24.37
CA THR A 45 -11.64 -19.61 23.74
C THR A 45 -11.34 -19.70 22.23
N PRO A 46 -11.33 -20.90 21.61
CA PRO A 46 -11.01 -21.05 20.20
C PRO A 46 -12.06 -20.35 19.34
N THR A 47 -11.68 -19.23 18.74
CA THR A 47 -12.38 -18.68 17.57
C THR A 47 -12.09 -19.64 16.41
N ALA A 48 -13.09 -19.98 15.59
CA ALA A 48 -12.90 -20.87 14.45
C ALA A 48 -11.61 -20.52 13.68
N ASP A 49 -10.73 -21.50 13.46
CA ASP A 49 -9.41 -21.26 12.87
C ASP A 49 -9.57 -20.54 11.53
N ALA A 50 -9.17 -19.27 11.48
CA ALA A 50 -9.24 -18.47 10.27
C ALA A 50 -8.42 -19.15 9.17
N LYS A 51 -9.00 -19.30 7.96
CA LYS A 51 -8.37 -19.90 6.79
C LYS A 51 -6.96 -19.33 6.60
N THR A 52 -5.95 -20.18 6.59
CA THR A 52 -4.57 -19.80 6.27
C THR A 52 -4.31 -19.97 4.79
N TYR A 53 -3.38 -19.20 4.23
CA TYR A 53 -3.09 -19.22 2.80
C TYR A 53 -1.62 -19.54 2.53
N THR A 54 -1.39 -20.32 1.48
CA THR A 54 -0.07 -20.52 0.87
C THR A 54 0.12 -19.57 -0.31
N SER A 55 1.34 -19.51 -0.86
CA SER A 55 1.63 -18.74 -2.08
C SER A 55 0.76 -19.19 -3.27
N ASP A 56 0.51 -20.49 -3.38
CA ASP A 56 -0.27 -21.06 -4.48
C ASP A 56 -1.75 -20.71 -4.33
N ASP A 57 -2.28 -20.74 -3.10
CA ASP A 57 -3.65 -20.31 -2.80
C ASP A 57 -3.86 -18.84 -3.20
N LEU A 58 -2.91 -17.96 -2.86
CA LEU A 58 -2.99 -16.54 -3.24
C LEU A 58 -2.91 -16.35 -4.75
N THR A 59 -2.08 -17.12 -5.44
CA THR A 59 -1.95 -17.06 -6.90
C THR A 59 -3.24 -17.54 -7.58
N ALA A 60 -3.84 -18.63 -7.08
CA ALA A 60 -5.12 -19.14 -7.55
C ALA A 60 -6.26 -18.14 -7.31
N LEU A 61 -6.31 -17.55 -6.10
CA LEU A 61 -7.25 -16.49 -5.73
C LEU A 61 -7.17 -15.31 -6.72
N MET A 62 -5.98 -14.77 -6.93
CA MET A 62 -5.79 -13.64 -7.84
C MET A 62 -6.04 -14.01 -9.31
N THR A 63 -5.81 -15.26 -9.70
CA THR A 63 -6.18 -15.75 -11.04
C THR A 63 -7.68 -15.74 -11.24
N ALA A 64 -8.46 -16.15 -10.23
CA ALA A 64 -9.92 -16.12 -10.27
C ALA A 64 -10.50 -14.69 -10.23
N VAL A 65 -9.80 -13.76 -9.56
CA VAL A 65 -10.18 -12.33 -9.49
C VAL A 65 -9.82 -11.57 -10.77
N LYS A 66 -8.77 -11.98 -11.50
CA LYS A 66 -8.27 -11.29 -12.71
C LYS A 66 -9.35 -10.89 -13.73
N PRO A 67 -10.32 -11.74 -14.10
CA PRO A 67 -11.36 -11.37 -15.06
C PRO A 67 -12.21 -10.18 -14.61
N LYS A 68 -12.35 -9.95 -13.29
CA LYS A 68 -13.07 -8.82 -12.72
C LYS A 68 -12.25 -7.53 -12.76
N VAL A 69 -10.93 -7.62 -12.52
CA VAL A 69 -10.03 -6.45 -12.50
C VAL A 69 -9.78 -5.91 -13.91
N GLY A 70 -9.66 -6.81 -14.89
CA GLY A 70 -9.45 -6.45 -16.29
C GLY A 70 -8.65 -7.52 -17.02
N SER A 71 -9.02 -7.77 -18.28
CA SER A 71 -8.35 -8.80 -19.11
C SER A 71 -6.88 -8.48 -19.39
N SER A 72 -6.50 -7.19 -19.36
CA SER A 72 -5.12 -6.71 -19.49
C SER A 72 -4.28 -6.82 -18.22
N ALA A 73 -4.89 -7.11 -17.07
CA ALA A 73 -4.18 -7.20 -15.80
C ALA A 73 -3.11 -8.29 -15.82
N LYS A 74 -1.89 -7.92 -15.42
CA LYS A 74 -0.76 -8.84 -15.28
C LYS A 74 -0.73 -9.39 -13.85
N LEU A 75 -0.68 -10.71 -13.75
CA LEU A 75 -0.49 -11.39 -12.47
C LEU A 75 1.00 -11.45 -12.13
N TYR A 76 1.32 -11.09 -10.89
CA TYR A 76 2.62 -11.24 -10.27
C TYR A 76 2.45 -12.18 -9.09
N ASP A 77 3.07 -13.35 -9.17
CA ASP A 77 3.11 -14.30 -8.07
C ASP A 77 4.13 -13.88 -6.99
N ASN A 78 4.19 -14.67 -5.92
CA ASN A 78 5.09 -14.42 -4.80
C ASN A 78 6.57 -14.36 -5.22
N ALA A 79 7.01 -15.19 -6.17
CA ALA A 79 8.40 -15.20 -6.61
C ALA A 79 8.74 -13.92 -7.39
N ALA A 80 7.84 -13.47 -8.27
CA ALA A 80 7.96 -12.22 -8.99
C ALA A 80 7.97 -11.01 -8.04
N LEU A 81 7.11 -11.01 -7.02
CA LEU A 81 7.09 -9.96 -6.00
C LEU A 81 8.38 -9.94 -5.16
N LYS A 82 8.88 -11.11 -4.73
CA LYS A 82 10.16 -11.20 -4.01
C LYS A 82 11.35 -10.77 -4.88
N ALA A 83 11.36 -11.12 -6.16
CA ALA A 83 12.38 -10.67 -7.10
C ALA A 83 12.34 -9.15 -7.32
N ALA A 84 11.15 -8.56 -7.40
CA ALA A 84 10.96 -7.12 -7.49
C ALA A 84 11.47 -6.40 -6.22
N ASN A 85 11.17 -6.94 -5.04
CA ASN A 85 11.64 -6.38 -3.76
C ASN A 85 13.16 -6.51 -3.58
N THR A 86 13.75 -7.62 -4.05
CA THR A 86 15.20 -7.87 -3.96
C THR A 86 15.99 -6.97 -4.92
N SER A 87 15.48 -6.77 -6.14
CA SER A 87 16.10 -5.88 -7.14
C SER A 87 15.99 -4.39 -6.79
N ALA A 88 15.07 -4.02 -5.91
CA ALA A 88 14.94 -2.67 -5.34
C ALA A 88 15.91 -2.38 -4.18
N ALA A 89 16.88 -3.25 -3.87
CA ALA A 89 17.86 -3.08 -2.79
C ALA A 89 17.23 -2.74 -1.41
N GLY A 90 16.05 -3.29 -1.13
CA GLY A 90 15.31 -3.02 0.12
C GLY A 90 14.82 -1.57 0.27
N SER A 91 14.90 -0.75 -0.78
CA SER A 91 14.51 0.66 -0.76
C SER A 91 13.29 0.88 -1.63
N SER A 92 12.19 1.38 -1.05
CA SER A 92 11.02 1.78 -1.84
C SER A 92 11.43 2.80 -2.93
N PRO A 93 10.83 2.77 -4.14
CA PRO A 93 11.08 3.77 -5.19
C PRO A 93 10.95 5.21 -4.68
N LEU A 94 10.04 5.47 -3.74
CA LEU A 94 9.94 6.77 -3.10
C LEU A 94 11.09 7.04 -2.12
N SER A 95 11.53 6.05 -1.34
CA SER A 95 12.72 6.24 -0.47
C SER A 95 13.93 6.59 -1.31
N THR A 96 14.16 5.85 -2.39
CA THR A 96 15.21 6.12 -3.37
C THR A 96 15.08 7.53 -3.97
N LEU A 97 13.87 7.94 -4.36
CA LEU A 97 13.61 9.30 -4.84
C LEU A 97 13.93 10.36 -3.78
N LEU A 98 13.46 10.17 -2.54
CA LEU A 98 13.70 11.09 -1.41
C LEU A 98 15.19 11.15 -1.02
N ASP A 99 15.98 10.15 -1.40
CA ASP A 99 17.43 10.10 -1.18
C ASP A 99 18.25 10.68 -2.33
N GLN A 100 17.63 11.03 -3.46
CA GLN A 100 18.34 11.68 -4.55
C GLN A 100 18.76 13.11 -4.16
N SER A 101 19.99 13.46 -4.52
CA SER A 101 20.49 14.84 -4.42
C SER A 101 19.61 15.78 -5.24
N GLY A 102 19.17 16.89 -4.63
CA GLY A 102 18.25 17.85 -5.26
C GLY A 102 16.76 17.54 -5.11
N VAL A 103 16.40 16.54 -4.30
CA VAL A 103 15.03 16.30 -3.84
C VAL A 103 14.85 16.84 -2.42
N THR A 104 13.93 17.78 -2.25
CA THR A 104 13.55 18.31 -0.94
C THR A 104 12.07 18.10 -0.67
N ILE A 105 11.71 17.91 0.60
CA ILE A 105 10.33 17.77 1.04
C ILE A 105 10.06 18.78 2.15
N ALA A 106 8.93 19.47 2.06
CA ALA A 106 8.43 20.36 3.09
C ALA A 106 7.06 19.85 3.57
N PRO A 107 6.83 19.69 4.89
CA PRO A 107 7.80 19.84 5.98
C PRO A 107 8.92 18.78 5.93
N GLU A 108 10.13 19.14 6.33
CA GLU A 108 11.28 18.21 6.29
C GLU A 108 11.07 16.99 7.21
N SER A 109 10.35 17.18 8.32
CA SER A 109 9.95 16.10 9.24
C SER A 109 9.15 14.98 8.56
N CYS A 110 8.50 15.27 7.43
CA CYS A 110 7.76 14.28 6.66
C CYS A 110 8.66 13.33 5.87
N LYS A 111 9.93 13.69 5.61
CA LYS A 111 10.88 12.79 4.93
C LYS A 111 11.03 11.48 5.67
N THR A 112 11.31 11.56 6.98
CA THR A 112 11.51 10.37 7.81
C THR A 112 10.22 9.60 8.02
N LYS A 113 9.08 10.29 8.19
CA LYS A 113 7.78 9.62 8.37
C LYS A 113 7.32 8.88 7.12
N LEU A 114 7.44 9.48 5.94
CA LEU A 114 7.11 8.80 4.67
C LEU A 114 8.05 7.63 4.42
N LYS A 115 9.37 7.82 4.65
CA LYS A 115 10.33 6.71 4.54
C LYS A 115 10.07 5.59 5.53
N ALA A 116 9.74 5.89 6.79
CA ALA A 116 9.41 4.88 7.79
C ALA A 116 8.09 4.17 7.46
N GLY A 117 7.11 4.90 6.92
CA GLY A 117 5.87 4.34 6.41
C GLY A 117 6.10 3.41 5.22
N LEU A 118 7.18 3.57 4.45
CA LEU A 118 7.45 2.84 3.20
C LEU A 118 8.63 1.86 3.23
N GLY A 119 9.52 2.01 4.22
CA GLY A 119 10.76 1.25 4.39
C GLY A 119 10.50 -0.06 5.09
N ILE A 120 9.55 -0.81 4.55
CA ILE A 120 8.93 -1.90 5.28
C ILE A 120 9.20 -3.23 4.59
N THR A 121 10.00 -4.05 5.27
CA THR A 121 10.45 -5.35 4.78
C THR A 121 9.51 -6.42 5.30
N ALA A 122 8.58 -6.90 4.46
CA ALA A 122 7.70 -8.00 4.83
C ALA A 122 8.49 -9.17 5.50
N PRO A 123 7.97 -9.80 6.56
CA PRO A 123 8.55 -10.99 7.18
C PRO A 123 9.02 -12.00 6.14
N ALA A 124 10.09 -12.73 6.45
CA ALA A 124 10.66 -13.72 5.54
C ALA A 124 9.64 -14.78 5.08
N ASP A 125 8.67 -15.11 5.95
CA ASP A 125 7.56 -16.04 5.73
C ASP A 125 6.29 -15.41 5.14
N SER A 126 6.34 -14.12 4.76
CA SER A 126 5.25 -13.50 4.00
C SER A 126 5.19 -14.04 2.58
N VAL A 127 3.96 -14.27 2.13
CA VAL A 127 3.63 -14.64 0.75
C VAL A 127 2.59 -13.67 0.22
N GLY A 128 2.63 -13.41 -1.08
CA GLY A 128 1.70 -12.48 -1.72
C GLY A 128 1.49 -12.77 -3.20
N ALA A 129 0.45 -12.17 -3.75
CA ALA A 129 0.19 -12.12 -5.19
C ALA A 129 -0.43 -10.77 -5.54
N ALA A 130 -0.23 -10.30 -6.77
CA ALA A 130 -0.75 -9.01 -7.22
C ALA A 130 -1.22 -9.04 -8.67
N LEU A 131 -2.27 -8.26 -8.97
CA LEU A 131 -2.71 -7.93 -10.30
C LEU A 131 -2.40 -6.46 -10.56
N VAL A 132 -1.71 -6.17 -11.65
CA VAL A 132 -1.38 -4.81 -12.08
C VAL A 132 -1.97 -4.56 -13.45
N ASP A 133 -2.80 -3.52 -13.57
CA ASP A 133 -3.41 -3.09 -14.82
C ASP A 133 -3.17 -1.61 -15.08
N GLY A 134 -1.99 -1.30 -15.62
CA GLY A 134 -1.59 0.05 -16.05
C GLY A 134 -1.53 1.07 -14.91
N THR A 135 -2.69 1.54 -14.46
CA THR A 135 -2.89 2.55 -13.42
C THR A 135 -3.51 2.03 -12.13
N SER A 136 -3.98 0.78 -12.13
CA SER A 136 -4.53 0.14 -10.95
C SER A 136 -3.68 -1.05 -10.53
N THR A 137 -3.68 -1.34 -9.23
CA THR A 137 -3.05 -2.53 -8.67
C THR A 137 -3.91 -3.03 -7.54
N VAL A 138 -4.18 -4.32 -7.53
CA VAL A 138 -4.74 -5.01 -6.36
C VAL A 138 -3.80 -6.13 -5.97
N SER A 139 -3.51 -6.24 -4.67
CA SER A 139 -2.56 -7.19 -4.12
C SER A 139 -3.12 -7.82 -2.86
N VAL A 140 -2.72 -9.06 -2.64
CA VAL A 140 -3.02 -9.84 -1.44
C VAL A 140 -1.71 -10.29 -0.81
N ALA A 141 -1.66 -10.25 0.51
CA ALA A 141 -0.53 -10.73 1.27
C ALA A 141 -1.02 -11.42 2.56
N THR A 142 -0.24 -12.40 3.01
CA THR A 142 -0.42 -13.06 4.30
C THR A 142 0.92 -13.57 4.84
N VAL A 143 0.89 -14.12 6.05
CA VAL A 143 1.98 -14.93 6.59
C VAL A 143 1.68 -16.40 6.28
N ALA A 144 2.55 -17.07 5.53
CA ALA A 144 2.28 -18.41 5.02
C ALA A 144 1.93 -19.39 6.16
N GLY A 145 0.71 -19.95 6.10
CA GLY A 145 0.23 -20.93 7.10
C GLY A 145 0.02 -20.36 8.51
N LYS A 146 -0.04 -19.03 8.69
CA LYS A 146 -0.18 -18.39 10.00
C LYS A 146 -1.24 -17.29 9.98
N ALA A 147 -1.68 -16.90 11.18
CA ALA A 147 -2.51 -15.72 11.35
C ALA A 147 -1.74 -14.43 11.04
N LEU A 148 -2.47 -13.40 10.61
CA LEU A 148 -1.88 -12.06 10.48
C LEU A 148 -1.46 -11.53 11.86
N PRO A 149 -0.36 -10.77 11.95
CA PRO A 149 0.03 -10.09 13.18
C PRO A 149 -1.09 -9.22 13.74
N SER A 150 -1.24 -9.23 15.07
CA SER A 150 -2.29 -8.46 15.74
C SER A 150 -2.19 -6.95 15.50
N ALA A 151 -1.00 -6.40 15.26
CA ALA A 151 -0.83 -4.99 14.89
C ALA A 151 -1.54 -4.60 13.58
N ILE A 152 -1.75 -5.57 12.66
CA ILE A 152 -2.54 -5.36 11.44
C ILE A 152 -4.02 -5.33 11.77
N THR A 153 -4.45 -6.26 12.63
CA THR A 153 -5.86 -6.53 12.90
C THR A 153 -6.46 -5.69 14.03
N SER A 154 -5.63 -5.04 14.86
CA SER A 154 -6.03 -4.31 16.08
C SER A 154 -6.28 -2.81 15.90
N GLY A 155 -5.93 -2.22 14.75
CA GLY A 155 -6.20 -0.80 14.45
C GLY A 155 -5.03 0.13 14.70
N ASP A 156 -3.90 -0.39 15.18
CA ASP A 156 -2.63 0.34 15.20
C ASP A 156 -2.26 0.89 13.80
N THR A 157 -2.65 0.18 12.74
CA THR A 157 -2.49 0.64 11.35
C THR A 157 -3.29 1.91 11.06
N GLU A 158 -4.53 2.01 11.53
CA GLU A 158 -5.35 3.23 11.37
C GLU A 158 -4.75 4.41 12.11
N SER A 159 -4.30 4.19 13.36
CA SER A 159 -3.65 5.24 14.15
C SER A 159 -2.38 5.75 13.46
N LYS A 160 -1.58 4.87 12.85
CA LYS A 160 -0.39 5.26 12.09
C LYS A 160 -0.73 6.08 10.84
N VAL A 161 -1.82 5.73 10.16
CA VAL A 161 -2.31 6.49 9.01
C VAL A 161 -2.81 7.87 9.45
N ASP A 162 -3.53 7.95 10.57
CA ASP A 162 -3.95 9.23 11.16
C ASP A 162 -2.78 10.10 11.56
N ASP A 163 -1.77 9.53 12.21
CA ASP A 163 -0.54 10.23 12.57
C ASP A 163 0.21 10.74 11.33
N LEU A 164 0.21 9.95 10.26
CA LEU A 164 0.82 10.35 8.98
C LEU A 164 0.05 11.50 8.34
N ILE A 165 -1.28 11.44 8.29
CA ILE A 165 -2.11 12.52 7.74
C ILE A 165 -2.01 13.78 8.59
N SER A 166 -2.00 13.65 9.91
CA SER A 166 -1.87 14.78 10.84
C SER A 166 -0.52 15.49 10.65
N ALA A 167 0.57 14.73 10.54
CA ALA A 167 1.90 15.29 10.38
C ALA A 167 2.22 15.73 8.94
N CYS A 168 1.68 15.03 7.94
CA CYS A 168 2.10 15.10 6.54
C CYS A 168 0.94 15.17 5.54
N GLY A 169 -0.24 15.59 6.00
CA GLY A 169 -1.46 15.73 5.20
C GLY A 169 -1.31 16.67 4.01
N LYS A 170 -0.30 17.54 4.02
CA LYS A 170 0.12 18.30 2.86
C LYS A 170 1.64 18.39 2.84
N ILE A 171 2.24 17.92 1.76
CA ILE A 171 3.68 17.98 1.54
C ILE A 171 3.95 18.67 0.20
N THR A 172 5.05 19.42 0.14
CA THR A 172 5.59 19.94 -1.10
C THR A 172 6.90 19.24 -1.38
N LEU A 173 6.92 18.46 -2.46
CA LEU A 173 8.10 17.78 -2.94
C LEU A 173 8.72 18.61 -4.06
N THR A 174 9.96 19.04 -3.89
CA THR A 174 10.70 19.76 -4.92
C THR A 174 11.77 18.86 -5.51
N VAL A 175 11.72 18.64 -6.83
CA VAL A 175 12.68 17.82 -7.57
C VAL A 175 13.25 18.67 -8.70
N GLN A 176 14.57 18.86 -8.70
CA GLN A 176 15.27 19.62 -9.76
C GLN A 176 14.66 21.03 -9.99
N GLY A 177 14.25 21.70 -8.91
CA GLY A 177 13.66 23.05 -8.96
C GLY A 177 12.17 23.11 -9.34
N GLN A 178 11.52 21.97 -9.59
CA GLN A 178 10.07 21.89 -9.77
C GLN A 178 9.40 21.39 -8.49
N SER A 179 8.43 22.15 -7.99
CA SER A 179 7.65 21.78 -6.81
C SER A 179 6.35 21.08 -7.21
N ILE A 180 6.01 20.02 -6.51
CA ILE A 180 4.76 19.26 -6.62
C ILE A 180 4.12 19.28 -5.25
N THR A 181 2.82 19.50 -5.16
CA THR A 181 2.10 19.39 -3.89
C THR A 181 1.41 18.04 -3.84
N ILE A 182 1.56 17.34 -2.72
CA ILE A 182 0.85 16.10 -2.44
C ILE A 182 0.01 16.35 -1.20
N ALA A 183 -1.29 16.07 -1.29
CA ALA A 183 -2.21 16.14 -0.16
C ALA A 183 -2.69 14.75 0.19
N LEU A 184 -2.58 14.37 1.47
CA LEU A 184 -3.06 13.12 2.02
C LEU A 184 -4.28 13.38 2.89
N LYS A 185 -5.33 12.58 2.72
CA LYS A 185 -6.50 12.60 3.60
C LYS A 185 -7.10 11.22 3.72
N LYS A 186 -7.86 10.99 4.79
CA LYS A 186 -8.72 9.81 4.86
C LYS A 186 -9.79 9.91 3.78
N GLY A 187 -9.92 8.84 3.02
CA GLY A 187 -11.03 8.65 2.13
C GLY A 187 -12.26 8.12 2.88
N THR A 188 -13.29 7.76 2.12
CA THR A 188 -14.60 7.34 2.67
C THR A 188 -15.07 6.02 2.08
N ALA A 189 -14.25 5.37 1.25
CA ALA A 189 -14.59 4.07 0.71
C ALA A 189 -14.70 3.02 1.82
N SER A 190 -15.78 2.25 1.76
CA SER A 190 -15.99 1.03 2.54
C SER A 190 -15.89 -0.17 1.61
N THR A 191 -15.56 -1.33 2.17
CA THR A 191 -15.52 -2.61 1.47
C THR A 191 -16.25 -3.66 2.31
N ASP A 192 -16.52 -4.83 1.72
CA ASP A 192 -17.12 -5.99 2.39
C ASP A 192 -16.15 -6.71 3.36
N ALA A 193 -14.92 -6.21 3.47
CA ALA A 193 -13.91 -6.74 4.36
C ALA A 193 -14.19 -6.45 5.84
N ASP A 194 -13.67 -7.28 6.76
CA ASP A 194 -13.79 -7.08 8.21
C ASP A 194 -13.31 -5.69 8.67
N ARG A 195 -12.28 -5.16 8.00
CA ARG A 195 -11.75 -3.81 8.23
C ARG A 195 -11.28 -3.17 6.93
N THR A 196 -11.43 -1.85 6.85
CA THR A 196 -11.05 -1.05 5.67
C THR A 196 -10.44 0.27 6.10
N ILE A 197 -9.35 0.65 5.42
CA ILE A 197 -8.68 1.93 5.52
C ILE A 197 -8.56 2.49 4.11
N ASP A 198 -9.17 3.64 3.86
CA ASP A 198 -9.03 4.37 2.60
C ASP A 198 -8.16 5.62 2.81
N LEU A 199 -7.06 5.69 2.06
CA LEU A 199 -6.17 6.84 1.99
C LEU A 199 -6.28 7.46 0.61
N GLU A 200 -6.70 8.72 0.54
CA GLU A 200 -6.68 9.48 -0.69
C GLU A 200 -5.42 10.34 -0.77
N GLU A 201 -4.74 10.25 -1.90
CA GLU A 201 -3.58 11.05 -2.26
C GLU A 201 -3.93 11.94 -3.45
N THR A 202 -3.78 13.25 -3.31
CA THR A 202 -3.92 14.19 -4.44
C THR A 202 -2.60 14.83 -4.76
N ILE A 203 -2.14 14.61 -6.00
CA ILE A 203 -0.93 15.21 -6.55
C ILE A 203 -1.35 16.40 -7.42
N THR A 204 -0.88 17.59 -7.05
CA THR A 204 -1.06 18.84 -7.79
C THR A 204 0.26 19.26 -8.44
N LEU A 205 0.24 19.33 -9.77
CA LEU A 205 1.33 19.88 -10.58
C LEU A 205 1.07 21.36 -10.87
N PRO A 206 1.98 22.29 -10.52
CA PRO A 206 1.84 23.69 -10.87
C PRO A 206 1.99 23.88 -12.39
N SER A 207 1.41 24.95 -12.91
CA SER A 207 1.62 25.34 -14.30
C SER A 207 3.11 25.61 -14.53
N SER A 208 3.67 25.03 -15.59
CA SER A 208 5.02 25.35 -16.06
C SER A 208 4.94 25.81 -17.52
N ALA A 209 5.98 26.49 -18.03
CA ALA A 209 5.99 26.99 -19.40
C ALA A 209 5.73 25.84 -20.41
N GLY A 210 4.51 25.78 -20.95
CA GLY A 210 4.06 24.75 -21.90
C GLY A 210 3.18 23.62 -21.32
N ALA A 211 2.87 23.61 -20.02
CA ALA A 211 1.96 22.65 -19.40
C ALA A 211 0.95 23.33 -18.46
N ALA A 212 -0.33 23.03 -18.65
CA ALA A 212 -1.38 23.48 -17.74
C ALA A 212 -1.18 22.86 -16.35
N ALA A 213 -1.58 23.60 -15.31
CA ALA A 213 -1.72 23.02 -13.98
C ALA A 213 -2.73 21.86 -14.03
N GLY A 214 -2.54 20.86 -13.18
CA GLY A 214 -3.45 19.74 -13.12
C GLY A 214 -3.30 18.96 -11.83
N ASP A 215 -4.33 18.18 -11.54
CA ASP A 215 -4.44 17.36 -10.35
C ASP A 215 -4.65 15.90 -10.75
N ALA A 216 -4.12 14.99 -9.96
CA ALA A 216 -4.46 13.59 -9.98
C ALA A 216 -4.73 13.09 -8.56
N THR A 217 -5.89 12.50 -8.35
CA THR A 217 -6.29 11.87 -7.10
C THR A 217 -6.21 10.35 -7.26
N PHE A 218 -5.55 9.73 -6.30
CA PHE A 218 -5.42 8.29 -6.14
C PHE A 218 -6.16 7.90 -4.87
N SER A 219 -6.82 6.75 -4.88
CA SER A 219 -7.29 6.10 -3.67
C SER A 219 -6.44 4.85 -3.44
N ALA A 220 -6.02 4.68 -2.20
CA ALA A 220 -5.29 3.53 -1.70
C ALA A 220 -6.10 2.91 -0.56
N ILE A 221 -6.76 1.80 -0.88
CA ILE A 221 -7.57 1.06 0.06
C ILE A 221 -6.76 -0.12 0.57
N THR A 222 -6.63 -0.20 1.88
CA THR A 222 -6.12 -1.38 2.56
C THR A 222 -7.23 -2.00 3.38
N ALA A 223 -7.44 -3.29 3.22
CA ALA A 223 -8.47 -4.03 3.89
C ALA A 223 -7.90 -5.30 4.54
N VAL A 224 -8.53 -5.74 5.62
CA VAL A 224 -8.21 -6.97 6.32
C VAL A 224 -9.44 -7.86 6.28
N GLN A 225 -9.28 -9.09 5.76
CA GLN A 225 -10.31 -10.11 5.77
C GLN A 225 -9.74 -11.41 6.34
N GLY A 226 -10.11 -11.77 7.57
CA GLY A 226 -9.51 -12.90 8.29
C GLY A 226 -7.98 -12.81 8.31
N ASN A 227 -7.30 -13.77 7.68
CA ASN A 227 -5.84 -13.81 7.55
C ASN A 227 -5.30 -13.21 6.23
N LEU A 228 -6.11 -12.44 5.49
CA LEU A 228 -5.68 -11.75 4.27
C LEU A 228 -5.55 -10.25 4.50
N LEU A 229 -4.39 -9.71 4.12
CA LEU A 229 -4.20 -8.29 3.91
C LEU A 229 -4.39 -8.00 2.43
N ILE A 230 -5.37 -7.18 2.10
CA ILE A 230 -5.73 -6.81 0.73
C ILE A 230 -5.37 -5.34 0.56
N SER A 231 -4.63 -4.99 -0.49
CA SER A 231 -4.30 -3.60 -0.82
C SER A 231 -4.63 -3.33 -2.27
N SER A 232 -5.37 -2.25 -2.51
CA SER A 232 -5.84 -1.84 -3.81
C SER A 232 -5.57 -0.36 -4.02
N THR A 233 -4.98 -0.01 -5.17
CA THR A 233 -4.66 1.37 -5.52
C THR A 233 -5.10 1.67 -6.94
N GLY A 234 -5.55 2.89 -7.17
CA GLY A 234 -5.95 3.34 -8.50
C GLY A 234 -6.18 4.84 -8.58
N ILE A 235 -6.14 5.38 -9.80
CA ILE A 235 -6.49 6.77 -10.08
C ILE A 235 -8.01 6.90 -10.03
N THR A 236 -8.53 7.74 -9.14
CA THR A 236 -9.97 8.05 -9.05
C THR A 236 -10.34 9.28 -9.86
N LYS A 237 -9.42 10.23 -10.02
CA LYS A 237 -9.62 11.45 -10.81
C LYS A 237 -8.30 11.96 -11.37
N SER A 238 -8.28 12.46 -12.60
CA SER A 238 -7.11 13.16 -13.14
C SER A 238 -7.52 14.21 -14.17
N THR A 239 -6.92 15.40 -14.10
CA THR A 239 -6.94 16.43 -15.14
C THR A 239 -5.62 16.55 -15.88
N ILE A 240 -4.60 15.81 -15.43
CA ILE A 240 -3.26 15.80 -16.03
C ILE A 240 -3.28 14.84 -17.22
N SER A 241 -3.18 15.38 -18.43
CA SER A 241 -3.25 14.63 -19.69
C SER A 241 -2.13 13.60 -19.89
N SER A 242 -1.01 13.73 -19.15
CA SER A 242 0.09 12.77 -19.18
C SER A 242 -0.11 11.57 -18.26
N PHE A 243 -1.08 11.61 -17.33
CA PHE A 243 -1.44 10.41 -16.57
C PHE A 243 -2.29 9.50 -17.44
N PRO A 244 -2.05 8.17 -17.39
CA PRO A 244 -2.89 7.25 -18.13
C PRO A 244 -4.32 7.37 -17.56
N LYS A 245 -5.30 7.43 -18.46
CA LYS A 245 -6.70 7.43 -18.06
C LYS A 245 -7.05 6.03 -17.55
N PRO A 246 -7.83 5.90 -16.47
CA PRO A 246 -8.40 4.61 -16.10
C PRO A 246 -9.12 4.01 -17.30
N ALA A 247 -8.99 2.70 -17.52
CA ALA A 247 -9.82 2.02 -18.50
C ALA A 247 -11.30 2.23 -18.13
N ALA A 248 -12.18 2.33 -19.13
CA ALA A 248 -13.61 2.57 -18.87
C ALA A 248 -14.24 1.48 -17.99
N ASP A 249 -13.68 0.27 -18.04
CA ASP A 249 -14.14 -0.91 -17.31
C ASP A 249 -13.24 -1.25 -16.10
N ALA A 250 -12.30 -0.37 -15.74
CA ALA A 250 -11.43 -0.61 -14.59
C ALA A 250 -12.26 -0.54 -13.29
N LEU A 251 -12.16 -1.57 -12.45
CA LEU A 251 -12.74 -1.55 -11.12
C LEU A 251 -12.22 -0.37 -10.31
N THR A 252 -13.08 0.21 -9.48
CA THR A 252 -12.60 1.10 -8.43
C THR A 252 -11.72 0.32 -7.45
N PRO A 253 -10.82 0.99 -6.71
CA PRO A 253 -10.03 0.31 -5.71
C PRO A 253 -10.88 -0.49 -4.70
N ALA A 254 -12.08 -0.01 -4.36
CA ALA A 254 -12.99 -0.66 -3.41
C ALA A 254 -13.60 -1.93 -4.01
N ASP A 255 -14.14 -1.83 -5.23
CA ASP A 255 -14.71 -2.99 -5.92
C ASP A 255 -13.67 -4.09 -6.17
N ALA A 256 -12.40 -3.71 -6.38
CA ALA A 256 -11.31 -4.67 -6.50
C ALA A 256 -11.01 -5.40 -5.17
N VAL A 257 -11.16 -4.74 -4.02
CA VAL A 257 -11.09 -5.39 -2.71
C VAL A 257 -12.27 -6.34 -2.54
N ASP A 258 -13.49 -5.89 -2.82
CA ASP A 258 -14.70 -6.70 -2.67
C ASP A 258 -14.68 -7.93 -3.58
N ALA A 259 -14.13 -7.79 -4.78
CA ALA A 259 -13.90 -8.90 -5.69
C ALA A 259 -12.99 -9.99 -5.09
N VAL A 260 -11.96 -9.59 -4.33
CA VAL A 260 -11.05 -10.50 -3.61
C VAL A 260 -11.76 -11.12 -2.41
N VAL A 261 -12.47 -10.32 -1.60
CA VAL A 261 -13.22 -10.79 -0.42
C VAL A 261 -14.24 -11.86 -0.84
N ALA A 262 -15.04 -11.58 -1.87
CA ALA A 262 -16.04 -12.49 -2.38
C ALA A 262 -15.44 -13.79 -2.94
N GLU A 263 -14.22 -13.76 -3.48
CA GLU A 263 -13.54 -14.95 -3.96
C GLU A 263 -12.92 -15.76 -2.81
N ALA A 264 -12.36 -15.09 -1.80
CA ALA A 264 -11.76 -15.73 -0.64
C ALA A 264 -12.78 -16.47 0.24
N ALA A 265 -14.05 -16.01 0.22
CA ALA A 265 -15.18 -16.61 0.94
C ALA A 265 -15.69 -17.94 0.34
N LYS A 266 -15.21 -18.33 -0.84
CA LYS A 266 -15.52 -19.62 -1.47
C LYS A 266 -14.63 -20.75 -0.91
#